data_AF-A0A2R8ATL8-F1
#
_entry.id   AF-A0A2R8ATL8-F1
#
_cell.length_a   1.000
_cell.length_b   1.000
_cell.length_c   1.000
_cell.angle_alpha   90.00
_cell.angle_beta   90.00
_cell.angle_gamma   90.00
#
_symmetry.space_group_name_H-M   'P 1'
#
loop_
_entity.id
_entity.type
_entity.pdbx_description
1 polymer ?
#
loop_
_entity_poly.entity_id
_entity_poly.type
_entity_poly.pdbx_seq_one_letter_code
_entity_poly.pdbx_strand_id
1 'polypeptide(L)' 'MKKALLLALMPGAAFAHTGHDAAVVHGASHWLIQADHLLVVAALGALASIGVGYVRDALKARRAKA' A
#
# COMPACT_ATOMS: atom_id res chain seq x y z
N MET A 1 -18.26 0.35 25.84
CA MET A 1 -17.55 1.62 26.06
C MET A 1 -16.03 1.53 25.84
N LYS A 2 -15.33 0.44 26.23
CA LYS A 2 -13.86 0.30 26.01
C LYS A 2 -13.38 0.35 24.55
N LYS A 3 -14.20 -0.07 23.57
CA LYS A 3 -13.81 -0.09 22.14
C LYS A 3 -13.76 1.31 21.50
N ALA A 4 -14.58 2.25 21.98
CA ALA A 4 -14.60 3.63 21.49
C ALA A 4 -13.35 4.42 21.94
N LEU A 5 -12.79 4.07 23.10
CA LEU A 5 -11.56 4.69 23.60
C LEU A 5 -10.35 4.34 22.72
N LEU A 6 -10.26 3.11 22.22
CA LEU A 6 -9.21 2.71 21.28
C LEU A 6 -9.34 3.43 19.93
N LEU A 7 -10.57 3.64 19.44
CA LEU A 7 -10.80 4.37 18.18
C LEU A 7 -10.49 5.87 18.30
N ALA A 8 -10.70 6.46 19.47
CA ALA A 8 -10.41 7.87 19.76
C ALA A 8 -8.90 8.16 19.98
N LEU A 9 -8.09 7.14 20.26
CA LEU A 9 -6.62 7.25 20.43
C LEU A 9 -5.83 7.10 19.13
N MET A 10 -6.47 6.66 18.04
CA MET A 10 -5.85 6.46 16.73
C MET A 10 -5.70 7.69 15.83
N PRO A 11 -6.45 8.81 15.98
CA PRO A 11 -6.24 9.98 15.11
C PRO A 11 -4.84 10.55 15.30
N GLY A 12 -4.36 10.63 16.54
CA GLY A 12 -3.03 11.18 16.84
C GLY A 12 -1.89 10.36 16.24
N ALA A 13 -2.02 9.04 16.18
CA ALA A 13 -1.02 8.17 15.55
C ALA A 13 -0.97 8.33 14.03
N ALA A 14 -2.13 8.56 13.40
CA ALA A 14 -2.21 8.87 11.97
C ALA A 14 -1.77 10.31 11.65
N PHE A 15 -1.79 11.24 12.62
CA PHE A 15 -1.29 12.61 12.46
C PHE A 15 0.18 12.78 12.83
N ALA A 16 0.78 11.83 13.55
CA ALA A 16 2.18 11.89 13.96
C ALA A 16 3.17 11.35 12.90
N HIS A 17 2.70 10.95 11.72
CA HIS A 17 3.59 10.58 10.62
C HIS A 17 4.05 11.84 9.87
N THR A 18 5.35 11.89 9.57
CA THR A 18 6.00 12.98 8.83
C THR A 18 5.40 13.22 7.45
N GLY A 19 4.60 12.28 6.92
CA GLY A 19 3.95 12.43 5.62
C GLY A 19 2.86 13.51 5.59
N HIS A 20 2.24 13.90 6.71
CA HIS A 20 1.31 15.04 6.72
C HIS A 20 2.04 16.39 6.64
N ASP A 21 3.14 16.55 7.38
CA ASP A 21 3.97 17.74 7.28
C ASP A 21 4.59 17.85 5.87
N ALA A 22 5.05 16.72 5.32
CA ALA A 22 5.54 16.66 3.95
C ALA A 22 4.43 16.97 2.92
N ALA A 23 3.17 16.58 3.16
CA ALA A 23 2.04 16.93 2.31
C ALA A 23 1.72 18.43 2.32
N VAL A 24 1.85 19.10 3.47
CA VAL A 24 1.66 20.55 3.61
C VAL A 24 2.81 21.32 2.96
N VAL A 25 4.05 20.85 3.14
CA VAL A 25 5.26 21.54 2.66
C VAL A 25 5.53 21.30 1.17
N HIS A 26 5.34 20.07 0.69
CA HIS A 26 5.69 19.65 -0.67
C HIS A 26 4.47 19.34 -1.56
N GLY A 27 3.26 19.51 -1.03
CA GLY A 27 2.00 19.26 -1.74
C GLY A 27 1.61 17.78 -1.77
N ALA A 28 0.36 17.49 -2.09
CA ALA A 28 -0.19 16.12 -2.07
C ALA A 28 0.48 15.14 -3.05
N SER A 29 1.25 15.63 -4.03
CA SER A 29 2.00 14.82 -5.00
C SER A 29 3.42 14.49 -4.56
N HIS A 30 3.89 14.97 -3.40
CA HIS A 30 5.29 14.78 -2.96
C HIS A 30 5.70 13.30 -2.83
N TRP A 31 4.75 12.44 -2.46
CA TRP A 31 4.99 11.00 -2.37
C TRP A 31 5.26 10.34 -3.74
N LEU A 32 4.84 10.95 -4.86
CA LEU A 32 5.08 10.43 -6.21
C LEU A 32 6.50 10.69 -6.71
N ILE A 33 7.21 11.63 -6.09
CA ILE A 33 8.54 12.08 -6.52
C ILE A 33 9.63 11.71 -5.49
N GLN A 34 9.25 11.24 -4.31
CA GLN A 34 10.16 10.73 -3.29
C GLN A 34 10.68 9.33 -3.66
N ALA A 35 12.00 9.19 -3.71
CA ALA A 35 12.66 7.97 -4.19
C ALA A 35 12.32 6.73 -3.33
N ASP A 36 12.19 6.91 -2.02
CA ASP A 36 11.78 5.87 -1.07
C ASP A 36 10.36 5.35 -1.34
N HIS A 37 9.42 6.24 -1.69
CA HIS A 37 8.06 5.85 -2.06
C HIS A 37 8.01 5.13 -3.41
N LEU A 38 8.82 5.57 -4.38
CA LEU A 38 8.94 4.88 -5.68
C LEU A 38 9.46 3.44 -5.51
N LEU A 39 10.41 3.22 -4.59
CA LEU A 39 10.91 1.88 -4.28
C LEU A 39 9.81 0.98 -3.69
N VAL A 40 8.99 1.52 -2.78
CA VAL A 40 7.85 0.79 -2.20
C VAL A 40 6.82 0.43 -3.27
N VAL A 41 6.46 1.38 -4.15
CA VAL A 41 5.52 1.14 -5.25
C VAL A 41 6.08 0.10 -6.24
N ALA A 42 7.36 0.18 -6.59
CA ALA A 42 8.02 -0.78 -7.45
C ALA A 42 8.04 -2.19 -6.83
N ALA A 43 8.34 -2.30 -5.54
CA ALA A 43 8.32 -3.58 -4.82
C ALA A 43 6.91 -4.19 -4.77
N LEU A 44 5.88 -3.38 -4.52
CA LEU A 44 4.49 -3.84 -4.55
C LEU A 44 4.06 -4.28 -5.96
N GLY A 45 4.47 -3.55 -7.01
CA GLY A 45 4.22 -3.94 -8.39
C GLY A 45 4.89 -5.27 -8.77
N ALA A 46 6.13 -5.48 -8.32
CA ALA A 46 6.85 -6.74 -8.51
C ALA A 46 6.15 -7.93 -7.81
N LEU A 47 5.71 -7.73 -6.56
CA LEU A 47 4.95 -8.75 -5.83
C LEU A 47 3.60 -9.06 -6.48
N ALA A 48 2.88 -8.03 -6.94
CA ALA A 48 1.60 -8.20 -7.63
C ALA A 48 1.75 -8.98 -8.94
N SER A 49 2.80 -8.70 -9.71
CA SER A 49 3.06 -9.39 -11.00
C SER A 49 3.42 -10.86 -10.80
N ILE A 50 4.13 -11.21 -9.72
CA ILE A 50 4.34 -12.62 -9.32
C ILE A 50 2.97 -13.28 -9.03
N GLY A 51 2.13 -12.66 -8.20
CA GLY A 51 0.81 -13.18 -7.85
C GLY A 51 -0.10 -13.39 -9.07
N VAL A 52 -0.10 -12.44 -10.01
CA VAL A 52 -0.84 -12.53 -11.28
C VAL A 52 -0.34 -13.70 -12.13
N GLY A 53 0.98 -13.91 -12.20
CA GLY A 53 1.59 -15.06 -12.88
C GLY A 53 1.08 -16.39 -12.32
N TYR A 54 1.14 -16.54 -10.99
CA TYR A 54 0.65 -17.74 -10.29
C TYR A 54 -0.83 -18.02 -10.57
N VAL A 55 -1.69 -16.99 -10.49
CA VAL A 55 -3.13 -17.15 -10.76
C VAL A 55 -3.36 -17.54 -12.22
N ARG A 56 -2.65 -16.90 -13.16
CA ARG A 56 -2.78 -17.20 -14.59
C ARG A 56 -2.37 -18.64 -14.90
N ASP A 57 -1.29 -19.12 -14.31
CA ASP A 57 -0.79 -20.47 -14.54
C ASP A 57 -1.70 -21.52 -13.89
N ALA A 58 -2.24 -21.24 -12.70
CA ALA A 58 -3.27 -22.09 -12.07
C ALA A 58 -4.54 -22.18 -12.94
N LEU A 59 -4.99 -21.07 -13.53
CA LEU A 59 -6.14 -21.07 -14.44
C LEU A 59 -5.89 -21.86 -15.72
N LYS A 60 -4.69 -21.75 -16.31
CA LYS A 60 -4.28 -22.57 -17.47
C LYS A 60 -4.27 -24.06 -17.13
N ALA A 61 -3.69 -24.44 -15.99
CA ALA A 61 -3.64 -25.83 -15.55
C ALA A 61 -5.05 -26.41 -15.34
N ARG A 62 -6.00 -25.61 -14.82
CA ARG A 62 -7.41 -26.03 -14.67
C ARG A 62 -8.11 -26.22 -16.01
N ARG A 63 -7.84 -25.36 -17.01
CA ARG A 63 -8.40 -25.50 -18.36
C ARG A 63 -7.84 -26.70 -19.11
N ALA A 64 -6.57 -27.04 -18.94
CA ALA A 64 -5.95 -28.20 -19.58
C ALA A 64 -6.48 -29.55 -19.05
N LYS A 65 -7.17 -29.54 -17.90
CA LYS A 65 -7.71 -30.73 -17.25
C LYS A 65 -9.22 -30.94 -17.51
N ALA A 66 -9.88 -29.97 -18.15
CA ALA A 66 -11.29 -30.01 -18.52
C ALA A 66 -11.40 -30.42 -20.00
#